data_AF-A0A4R5W6V4-F1
#
_entry.id   AF-A0A4R5W6V4-F1
#
_cell.length_a   1.000
_cell.length_b   1.000
_cell.length_c   1.000
_cell.angle_alpha   90.00
_cell.angle_beta   90.00
_cell.angle_gamma   90.00
#
_symmetry.space_group_name_H-M   'P 1'
#
loop_
_entity.id
_entity.type
_entity.pdbx_description
1 polymer ?
#
loop_
_entity_poly.entity_id
_entity_poly.type
_entity_poly.pdbx_seq_one_letter_code
_entity_poly.pdbx_strand_id
1 'polypeptide(L)'
;MPYTQSAPPAGWHPDPHSPGILRYWDGWQWTEHRSAVTPQATAVVYNNVQVRGGGDGGRILLHLVLIFLTCGIWIPFAIIIEIAYAVSK
;
A
#
# COMPACT_ATOMS: atom_id res chain seq x y z
N MET A 1 28.56 11.74 30.20
CA MET A 1 27.21 11.42 29.71
C MET A 1 27.16 9.90 29.59
N PRO A 2 26.53 9.16 30.50
CA PRO A 2 26.47 7.71 30.37
C PRO A 2 25.49 7.37 29.24
N TYR A 3 25.99 6.76 28.17
CA TYR A 3 25.24 6.17 27.08
C TYR A 3 24.45 5.00 27.66
N THR A 4 23.15 5.19 27.88
CA THR A 4 22.24 4.08 28.24
C THR A 4 22.13 3.17 27.03
N GLN A 5 22.99 2.14 26.97
CA GLN A 5 22.83 1.03 26.07
C GLN A 5 21.47 0.39 26.40
N SER A 6 20.45 0.71 25.61
CA SER A 6 19.14 0.09 25.72
C SER A 6 19.35 -1.42 25.60
N ALA A 7 19.06 -2.15 26.68
CA ALA A 7 19.16 -3.59 26.68
C ALA A 7 18.29 -4.14 25.55
N PRO A 8 18.74 -5.17 24.83
CA PRO A 8 17.94 -5.75 23.76
C PRO A 8 16.58 -6.20 24.32
N PRO A 9 15.49 -6.10 23.54
CA PRO A 9 14.20 -6.62 23.96
C PRO A 9 14.27 -8.13 24.20
N ALA A 10 13.37 -8.64 25.02
CA ALA A 10 13.27 -10.07 25.33
C ALA A 10 13.09 -10.88 24.02
N GLY A 11 13.90 -11.92 23.84
CA GLY A 11 13.91 -12.69 22.59
C GLY A 11 15.13 -13.57 22.41
N TRP A 12 15.23 -14.23 21.26
CA TRP A 12 16.35 -15.06 20.88
C TRP A 12 17.47 -14.22 20.26
N HIS A 13 18.66 -14.29 20.84
CA HIS A 13 19.83 -13.58 20.35
C HIS A 13 21.01 -14.54 20.12
N PRO A 14 21.92 -14.27 19.18
CA PRO A 14 23.09 -15.13 18.93
C PRO A 14 24.03 -15.18 20.13
N ASP A 15 24.54 -16.37 20.48
CA ASP A 15 25.56 -16.53 21.52
C ASP A 15 26.95 -16.19 20.97
N PRO A 16 27.67 -15.18 21.53
CA PRO A 16 29.03 -14.83 21.09
C PRO A 16 30.05 -15.96 21.26
N HIS A 17 29.81 -16.90 22.18
CA HIS A 17 30.72 -17.99 22.50
C HIS A 17 30.42 -19.27 21.71
N SER A 18 29.23 -19.37 21.13
CA SER A 18 28.75 -20.57 20.43
C SER A 18 28.08 -20.18 19.12
N PRO A 19 28.86 -19.92 18.05
CA PRO A 19 28.30 -19.60 16.75
C PRO A 19 27.36 -20.73 16.28
N GLY A 20 26.14 -20.37 15.90
CA GLY A 20 25.09 -21.32 15.51
C GLY A 20 24.11 -21.69 16.61
N ILE A 21 24.26 -21.14 17.81
CA ILE A 21 23.29 -21.26 18.92
C ILE A 21 22.67 -19.89 19.22
N LEU A 22 21.35 -19.88 19.39
CA LEU A 22 20.61 -18.75 19.94
C LEU A 22 20.42 -18.99 21.44
N ARG A 23 20.60 -17.94 22.23
CA ARG A 23 20.30 -17.91 23.66
C ARG A 23 19.18 -16.91 23.92
N TYR A 24 18.24 -17.27 24.80
CA TYR A 24 17.11 -16.40 25.09
C TYR A 24 17.48 -15.35 26.15
N TRP A 25 17.27 -14.07 25.83
CA TRP A 25 17.38 -12.92 26.72
C TRP A 25 16.00 -12.55 27.24
N ASP A 26 15.83 -12.36 28.55
CA ASP A 26 14.53 -12.04 29.16
C ASP A 26 14.25 -10.53 29.30
N GLY A 27 15.19 -9.67 28.88
CA GLY A 27 15.13 -8.22 29.05
C GLY A 27 16.08 -7.70 30.14
N TRP A 28 16.52 -8.56 31.05
CA TRP A 28 17.39 -8.23 32.19
C TRP A 28 18.64 -9.10 32.25
N GLN A 29 18.55 -10.38 31.85
CA GLN A 29 19.62 -11.36 31.85
C GLN A 29 19.46 -12.45 30.77
N TRP A 30 20.54 -13.17 30.53
CA TRP A 30 20.56 -14.32 29.62
C TRP A 30 20.05 -15.59 30.32
N THR A 31 18.95 -16.15 29.86
CA THR A 31 18.38 -17.39 30.40
C THR A 31 19.15 -18.63 29.90
N GLU A 32 18.87 -19.80 30.49
CA GLU A 32 19.48 -21.07 30.06
C GLU A 32 18.85 -21.68 28.80
N HIS A 33 17.75 -21.11 28.30
CA HIS A 33 17.11 -21.57 27.07
C HIS A 33 18.03 -21.30 25.88
N ARG A 34 18.46 -22.38 25.25
CA ARG A 34 19.29 -22.39 24.04
C ARG A 34 18.53 -23.09 22.94
N SER A 35 18.57 -22.54 21.74
CA SER A 35 18.01 -23.14 20.54
C SER A 35 19.10 -23.21 19.48
N ALA A 36 19.16 -24.29 18.73
CA ALA A 36 19.98 -24.29 17.52
C ALA A 36 19.41 -23.24 16.55
N VAL A 37 20.28 -22.52 15.85
CA VAL A 37 19.86 -21.76 14.67
C VAL A 37 19.40 -22.79 13.65
N THR A 38 18.14 -23.21 13.71
CA THR A 38 17.52 -23.89 12.59
C THR A 38 17.60 -22.89 11.44
N PRO A 39 18.21 -23.24 10.30
CA PRO A 39 18.10 -22.42 9.11
C PRO A 39 16.62 -22.40 8.73
N GLN A 40 15.87 -21.45 9.29
CA GLN A 40 14.56 -21.08 8.79
C GLN A 40 14.82 -20.70 7.35
N ALA A 41 14.35 -21.54 6.43
CA ALA A 41 14.37 -21.26 5.01
C ALA A 41 13.89 -19.82 4.85
N THR A 42 14.83 -18.93 4.51
CA THR A 42 14.53 -17.54 4.28
C THR A 42 13.68 -17.54 3.03
N ALA A 43 12.35 -17.56 3.20
CA ALA A 43 11.44 -17.43 2.08
C ALA A 43 11.80 -16.10 1.43
N VAL A 44 12.45 -16.17 0.27
CA VAL A 44 12.71 -14.99 -0.54
C VAL A 44 11.32 -14.46 -0.91
N VAL A 45 10.92 -13.38 -0.25
CA VAL A 45 9.69 -12.67 -0.59
C VAL A 45 9.93 -12.04 -1.96
N TYR A 46 9.60 -12.78 -3.01
CA TYR A 46 9.43 -12.19 -4.33
C TYR A 46 8.21 -11.27 -4.23
N ASN A 47 8.44 -9.96 -4.19
CA ASN A 47 7.38 -8.97 -4.25
C ASN A 47 6.81 -8.93 -5.68
N ASN A 48 6.07 -9.96 -6.04
CA ASN A 48 5.38 -10.11 -7.31
C ASN A 48 3.97 -9.51 -7.27
N VAL A 49 3.73 -8.57 -6.35
CA VAL A 49 2.47 -7.85 -6.24
C VAL A 49 2.33 -6.93 -7.46
N GLN A 50 1.80 -7.49 -8.53
CA GLN A 50 1.38 -6.75 -9.70
C GLN A 50 0.14 -5.95 -9.29
N VAL A 51 0.30 -4.68 -8.94
CA VAL A 51 -0.83 -3.76 -8.82
C VAL A 51 -1.41 -3.68 -10.22
N ARG A 52 -2.54 -4.35 -10.44
CA ARG A 52 -3.27 -4.32 -11.71
C ARG A 52 -3.73 -2.88 -11.91
N GLY A 53 -2.88 -2.07 -12.53
CA GLY A 53 -3.20 -0.74 -13.02
C GLY A 53 -4.24 -0.90 -14.12
N GLY A 54 -5.49 -1.06 -13.71
CA GLY A 54 -6.65 -1.09 -14.58
C GLY A 54 -6.81 0.30 -15.16
N GLY A 55 -6.12 0.56 -16.27
CA GLY A 55 -6.41 1.71 -17.11
C GLY A 55 -7.80 1.50 -17.69
N ASP A 56 -8.82 2.02 -17.02
CA ASP A 56 -10.21 2.05 -17.48
C ASP A 56 -10.38 3.05 -18.64
N GLY A 57 -9.48 3.02 -19.62
CA GLY A 57 -9.51 3.88 -20.81
C GLY A 57 -10.84 3.75 -21.57
N GLY A 58 -11.47 2.57 -21.53
CA GLY A 58 -12.80 2.34 -22.08
C GLY A 58 -13.92 3.08 -21.34
N ARG A 59 -13.85 3.16 -20.00
CA ARG A 59 -14.80 3.95 -19.21
C ARG A 59 -14.65 5.42 -19.51
N ILE A 60 -13.42 5.93 -19.55
CA ILE A 60 -13.13 7.33 -19.85
C ILE A 60 -13.62 7.68 -21.26
N LEU A 61 -13.33 6.84 -22.25
CA LEU A 61 -13.82 7.01 -23.62
C LEU A 61 -15.35 7.04 -23.68
N LEU A 62 -16.03 6.11 -22.99
CA LEU A 62 -17.49 6.11 -22.88
C LEU A 62 -18.03 7.40 -22.25
N HIS A 63 -17.39 7.90 -21.19
CA HIS A 63 -17.82 9.13 -20.53
C HIS A 63 -17.63 10.36 -21.43
N LEU A 64 -16.53 10.43 -22.18
CA LEU A 64 -16.32 11.51 -23.15
C LEU A 64 -17.38 11.48 -24.26
N VAL A 65 -17.72 10.30 -24.79
CA VAL A 65 -18.78 10.19 -25.80
C VAL A 65 -20.14 10.61 -25.24
N LEU A 66 -20.49 10.13 -24.05
CA LEU A 66 -21.74 10.49 -23.39
C LEU A 66 -21.82 11.99 -23.09
N ILE A 67 -20.73 12.64 -22.66
CA ILE A 67 -20.77 14.08 -22.38
C ILE A 67 -20.92 14.90 -23.65
N PHE A 68 -20.28 14.52 -24.76
CA PHE A 68 -20.48 15.19 -26.04
C PHE A 68 -21.93 15.04 -26.53
N LEU A 69 -22.51 13.84 -26.41
CA LEU A 69 -23.92 13.60 -26.77
C LEU A 69 -24.89 14.37 -25.88
N THR A 70 -24.75 14.28 -24.55
CA THR A 70 -25.68 14.92 -23.61
C THR A 70 -25.52 16.44 -23.59
N CYS A 71 -24.29 16.93 -23.45
CA CYS A 71 -24.01 18.37 -23.38
C CYS A 71 -24.22 19.04 -24.75
N GLY A 72 -23.80 18.39 -25.83
CA GLY A 72 -23.91 18.90 -27.19
C GLY A 72 -25.32 18.88 -27.78
N ILE A 73 -26.24 18.03 -27.30
CA ILE A 73 -27.66 18.05 -27.72
C ILE A 73 -28.51 18.91 -26.79
N TRP A 74 -28.28 18.88 -25.48
CA TRP A 74 -29.15 19.56 -24.51
C TRP A 74 -28.92 21.07 -24.45
N ILE A 75 -27.66 21.53 -24.58
CA ILE A 75 -27.34 22.98 -24.59
C ILE A 75 -27.96 23.72 -25.78
N PRO A 76 -27.82 23.28 -27.04
CA PRO A 76 -28.45 24.00 -28.15
C PRO A 76 -29.97 23.96 -28.05
N PHE A 77 -30.57 22.87 -27.56
CA PHE A 77 -32.01 22.80 -27.34
C PHE A 77 -32.50 23.84 -26.33
N ALA A 78 -31.81 23.97 -25.19
CA ALA A 78 -32.13 24.99 -24.19
C ALA A 78 -31.92 26.42 -24.73
N ILE A 79 -30.83 26.67 -25.46
CA ILE A 79 -30.53 27.97 -26.07
C ILE A 79 -31.62 28.35 -27.10
N ILE A 80 -32.07 27.40 -27.92
CA ILE A 80 -33.14 27.64 -28.92
C ILE A 80 -34.44 28.03 -28.23
N ILE A 81 -34.81 27.35 -27.13
CA ILE A 81 -36.01 27.68 -26.36
C ILE A 81 -35.92 29.08 -25.77
N GLU A 82 -34.78 29.43 -25.17
CA GLU A 82 -34.54 30.77 -24.61
C GLU A 82 -34.59 31.86 -25.69
N ILE A 83 -33.96 31.65 -26.85
CA ILE A 83 -34.05 32.59 -27.98
C ILE A 83 -35.49 32.77 -28.44
N ALA A 84 -36.26 31.67 -28.57
CA ALA A 84 -37.67 31.74 -28.94
C ALA A 84 -38.50 32.51 -27.91
N TYR A 85 -38.24 32.29 -26.62
CA TYR A 85 -38.91 33.01 -25.53
C TYR A 85 -38.56 34.50 -25.53
N ALA A 86 -37.28 34.84 -25.75
CA ALA A 86 -36.79 36.22 -25.81
C ALA A 86 -37.36 37.00 -27.01
N VAL A 87 -37.59 36.35 -28.15
CA VAL A 87 -38.24 36.97 -29.33
C VAL A 87 -39.75 37.10 -29.16
N SER A 88 -40.35 36.24 -28.33
CA SER A 88 -41.79 36.26 -28.04
C SER A 88 -42.17 37.30 -26.97
N LYS A 89 -41.19 37.97 -26.36
CA LYS A 89 -41.34 38.97 -25.31
C LYS A 89 -41.12 40.37 -25.85
#